data_AF-A0A6C0DZX1-F1
#
_entry.id   AF-A0A6C0DZX1-F1
#
_cell.length_a   1.000
_cell.length_b   1.000
_cell.length_c   1.000
_cell.angle_alpha   90.00
_cell.angle_beta   90.00
_cell.angle_gamma   90.00
#
_symmetry.space_group_name_H-M   'P 1'
#
loop_
_entity.id
_entity.type
_entity.pdbx_description
1 polymer ?
#
loop_
_entity_poly.entity_id
_entity_poly.type
_entity_poly.pdbx_seq_one_letter_code
_entity_poly.pdbx_strand_id
1 'polypeptide(L)'
;MYLIHETSVSALKSILKSGFLMSYSSLKKINKTPKNNYEGLYTDNDFVYFSCVDKLFDKNIGGRIIMYFNTKLLYNKSFYVSTVWSPYPDKLNEWKVKNDDGTHTKEYKKKYDKNYTKYNSVLKKLYEQSVSKSKKDFYVFQQIAVKNKVNIKELVAIEFIKKDDNDKIIKYITKYYPDIIIKVR
;
A
#
# COMPACT_ATOMS: atom_id res chain seq x y z
N MET A 1 3.81 -2.39 -12.96
CA MET A 1 2.94 -1.93 -11.85
C MET A 1 2.93 -2.91 -10.69
N TYR A 2 3.21 -2.40 -9.50
CA TYR A 2 3.14 -3.10 -8.21
C TYR A 2 2.37 -2.22 -7.22
N LEU A 3 1.76 -2.85 -6.22
CA LEU A 3 1.20 -2.17 -5.06
C LEU A 3 2.22 -2.19 -3.93
N ILE A 4 2.35 -1.10 -3.19
CA ILE A 4 3.26 -1.02 -2.04
C ILE A 4 2.50 -0.72 -0.76
N HIS A 5 2.93 -1.35 0.32
CA HIS A 5 2.44 -1.10 1.67
C HIS A 5 3.63 -0.93 2.60
N GLU A 6 3.70 0.21 3.30
CA GLU A 6 4.69 0.44 4.34
C GLU A 6 4.27 -0.26 5.64
N THR A 7 5.22 -0.89 6.32
CA THR A 7 4.98 -1.55 7.60
C THR A 7 6.20 -1.49 8.52
N SER A 8 6.07 -2.07 9.72
CA SER A 8 7.13 -2.22 10.71
C SER A 8 7.58 -3.68 10.84
N VAL A 9 8.67 -3.93 11.57
CA VAL A 9 9.16 -5.29 11.83
C VAL A 9 8.15 -6.10 12.66
N SER A 10 7.52 -5.47 13.66
CA SER A 10 6.51 -6.10 14.53
C SER A 10 5.26 -6.49 13.75
N ALA A 11 4.77 -5.59 12.89
CA ALA A 11 3.63 -5.86 12.02
C ALA A 11 3.97 -6.92 10.98
N LEU A 12 5.13 -6.82 10.31
CA LEU A 12 5.54 -7.78 9.28
C LEU A 12 5.51 -9.22 9.81
N LYS A 13 6.05 -9.46 11.00
CA LYS A 13 6.03 -10.80 11.62
C LYS A 13 4.60 -11.32 11.81
N SER A 14 3.67 -10.46 12.20
CA SER A 14 2.26 -10.81 12.41
C SER A 14 1.53 -11.06 11.09
N ILE A 15 1.83 -10.25 10.07
CA ILE A 15 1.31 -10.36 8.71
C ILE A 15 1.75 -11.70 8.09
N LEU A 16 3.05 -12.00 8.12
CA LEU A 16 3.61 -13.24 7.58
C LEU A 16 3.09 -14.48 8.31
N LYS A 17 2.85 -14.41 9.64
CA LYS A 17 2.26 -15.54 10.37
C LYS A 17 0.79 -15.76 10.07
N SER A 18 0.02 -14.68 9.89
CA SER A 18 -1.41 -14.77 9.63
C SER A 18 -1.74 -15.03 8.17
N GLY A 19 -0.85 -14.67 7.24
CA GLY A 19 -1.09 -14.69 5.81
C GLY A 19 -1.97 -13.53 5.32
N PHE A 20 -2.24 -12.53 6.16
CA PHE A 20 -3.11 -11.40 5.82
C PHE A 20 -2.53 -10.05 6.27
N LEU A 21 -2.67 -9.04 5.41
CA LEU A 21 -2.74 -7.64 5.80
C LEU A 21 -4.18 -7.35 6.25
N MET A 22 -4.35 -6.74 7.42
CA MET A 22 -5.67 -6.47 8.00
C MET A 22 -5.81 -4.98 8.31
N SER A 23 -7.02 -4.44 8.09
CA SER A 23 -7.39 -3.10 8.52
C SER A 23 -7.44 -3.03 10.05
N TYR A 24 -7.42 -1.81 10.59
CA TYR A 24 -7.50 -1.60 12.04
C TYR A 24 -8.75 -2.27 12.64
N SER A 25 -9.92 -2.03 12.05
CA SER A 25 -11.19 -2.62 12.51
C SER A 25 -11.15 -4.15 12.51
N SER A 26 -10.44 -4.76 11.56
CA SER A 26 -10.30 -6.22 11.48
C SER A 26 -9.37 -6.76 12.58
N LEU A 27 -8.29 -6.04 12.91
CA LEU A 27 -7.37 -6.39 14.00
C LEU A 27 -8.03 -6.26 15.38
N LYS A 28 -8.84 -5.22 15.59
CA LYS A 28 -9.59 -4.97 16.82
C LYS A 28 -10.56 -6.12 17.13
N LYS A 29 -11.28 -6.61 16.11
CA LYS A 29 -12.21 -7.76 16.24
C LYS A 29 -11.54 -9.05 16.71
N ILE A 30 -10.24 -9.20 16.50
CA ILE A 30 -9.49 -10.40 16.91
C ILE A 30 -8.55 -10.15 18.10
N ASN A 31 -8.74 -9.04 18.84
CA ASN A 31 -7.92 -8.64 20.00
C ASN A 31 -6.40 -8.61 19.74
N LYS A 32 -5.98 -8.29 18.50
CA LYS A 32 -4.55 -8.24 18.11
C LYS A 32 -4.03 -6.83 17.86
N THR A 33 -4.69 -5.80 18.38
CA THR A 33 -4.28 -4.41 18.15
C THR A 33 -2.84 -4.20 18.63
N PRO A 34 -1.90 -3.78 17.75
CA PRO A 34 -0.57 -3.41 18.18
C PRO A 34 -0.66 -2.24 19.16
N LYS A 35 0.10 -2.30 20.27
CA LYS A 35 0.09 -1.25 21.32
C LYS A 35 0.71 0.08 20.87
N ASN A 36 1.29 0.17 19.67
CA ASN A 36 2.05 1.34 19.21
C ASN A 36 1.44 1.95 17.94
N ASN A 37 1.00 3.20 18.06
CA ASN A 37 0.35 4.04 17.05
C ASN A 37 1.25 4.50 15.87
N TYR A 38 2.27 3.73 15.49
CA TYR A 38 3.30 4.14 14.50
C TYR A 38 3.37 3.24 13.26
N GLU A 39 2.30 2.49 12.94
CA GLU A 39 2.28 1.50 11.84
C GLU A 39 1.25 1.84 10.75
N GLY A 40 1.08 3.12 10.39
CA GLY A 40 0.21 3.52 9.27
C GLY A 40 -1.30 3.34 9.49
N LEU A 41 -1.72 3.04 10.73
CA LEU A 41 -3.10 2.86 11.15
C LEU A 41 -3.57 4.13 11.90
N TYR A 42 -3.89 5.19 11.16
CA TYR A 42 -4.11 6.52 11.77
C TYR A 42 -5.45 6.70 12.49
N THR A 43 -6.41 5.78 12.35
CA THR A 43 -7.74 5.82 13.01
C THR A 43 -8.43 4.44 12.93
N ASP A 44 -9.51 4.22 13.68
CA ASP A 44 -10.49 3.14 13.41
C ASP A 44 -10.88 3.22 11.92
N ASN A 45 -10.41 2.27 11.11
CA ASN A 45 -10.66 2.25 9.67
C ASN A 45 -10.83 0.83 9.15
N ASP A 46 -11.70 0.70 8.14
CA ASP A 46 -12.09 -0.56 7.52
C ASP A 46 -11.23 -0.91 6.31
N PHE A 47 -10.09 -0.25 6.07
CA PHE A 47 -9.34 -0.39 4.84
C PHE A 47 -7.88 -0.80 5.06
N VAL A 48 -7.35 -1.55 4.09
CA VAL A 48 -5.92 -1.75 3.89
C VAL A 48 -5.50 -0.82 2.76
N TYR A 49 -4.53 0.03 3.05
CA TYR A 49 -4.08 1.06 2.13
C TYR A 49 -2.78 0.66 1.42
N PHE A 50 -2.71 1.04 0.15
CA PHE A 50 -1.57 0.84 -0.71
C PHE A 50 -1.27 2.13 -1.49
N SER A 51 -0.01 2.26 -1.91
CA SER A 51 0.35 3.08 -3.08
C SER A 51 0.70 2.18 -4.26
N CYS A 52 1.09 2.76 -5.40
CA CYS A 52 1.57 1.98 -6.52
C CYS A 52 2.87 2.54 -7.10
N VAL A 53 3.67 1.65 -7.68
CA VAL A 53 4.93 1.96 -8.37
C VAL A 53 5.00 1.16 -9.67
N ASP A 54 5.76 1.63 -10.65
CA ASP A 54 5.85 0.91 -11.92
C ASP A 54 6.77 -0.32 -11.83
N LYS A 55 7.93 -0.16 -11.18
CA LYS A 55 8.94 -1.21 -11.01
C LYS A 55 9.21 -1.51 -9.53
N LEU A 56 9.75 -2.70 -9.24
CA LEU A 56 10.23 -3.01 -7.90
C LEU A 56 11.41 -2.10 -7.55
N PHE A 57 11.42 -1.56 -6.34
CA PHE A 57 12.51 -0.73 -5.83
C PHE A 57 12.79 0.57 -6.65
N ASP A 58 11.81 1.02 -7.45
CA ASP A 58 11.93 2.10 -8.45
C ASP A 58 12.14 3.50 -7.84
N LYS A 59 11.88 3.67 -6.55
CA LYS A 59 11.90 4.97 -5.87
C LYS A 59 12.48 4.87 -4.47
N ASN A 60 13.05 5.97 -4.03
CA ASN A 60 13.31 6.19 -2.60
C ASN A 60 11.97 6.38 -1.91
N ILE A 61 11.46 5.27 -1.39
CA ILE A 61 10.26 5.23 -0.60
C ILE A 61 10.68 5.41 0.86
N GLY A 62 10.12 6.42 1.53
CA GLY A 62 10.29 6.59 2.97
C GLY A 62 9.64 5.44 3.73
N GLY A 63 10.22 5.05 4.87
CA GLY A 63 9.64 4.06 5.77
C GLY A 63 10.67 3.11 6.37
N ARG A 64 10.19 2.10 7.10
CA ARG A 64 11.06 1.05 7.67
C ARG A 64 11.11 -0.20 6.78
N ILE A 65 9.94 -0.73 6.42
CA ILE A 65 9.80 -1.90 5.58
C ILE A 65 8.74 -1.62 4.52
N ILE A 66 9.06 -1.92 3.27
CA ILE A 66 8.12 -1.80 2.15
C ILE A 66 7.79 -3.19 1.61
N MET A 67 6.51 -3.55 1.63
CA MET A 67 6.00 -4.77 1.04
C MET A 67 5.48 -4.49 -0.37
N TYR A 68 5.95 -5.23 -1.37
CA TYR A 68 5.56 -5.10 -2.77
C TYR A 68 4.65 -6.25 -3.18
N PHE A 69 3.48 -5.92 -3.69
CA PHE A 69 2.49 -6.89 -4.15
C PHE A 69 2.26 -6.77 -5.66
N ASN A 70 2.03 -7.90 -6.30
CA ASN A 70 1.51 -7.94 -7.66
C ASN A 70 0.10 -7.30 -7.72
N THR A 71 -0.19 -6.54 -8.78
CA THR A 71 -1.50 -5.89 -8.95
C THR A 71 -2.66 -6.87 -9.13
N LYS A 72 -2.37 -8.15 -9.42
CA LYS A 72 -3.32 -9.28 -9.29
C LYS A 72 -4.00 -9.33 -7.92
N LEU A 73 -3.44 -8.72 -6.88
CA LEU A 73 -4.08 -8.53 -5.58
C LEU A 73 -5.46 -7.87 -5.68
N LEU A 74 -5.68 -7.01 -6.69
CA LEU A 74 -6.97 -6.35 -6.94
C LEU A 74 -7.93 -7.20 -7.78
N TYR A 75 -7.47 -8.31 -8.37
CA TYR A 75 -8.32 -9.19 -9.17
C TYR A 75 -9.51 -9.69 -8.33
N ASN A 76 -10.71 -9.60 -8.91
CA ASN A 76 -11.94 -10.06 -8.25
C ASN A 76 -12.20 -9.41 -6.87
N LYS A 77 -11.70 -8.18 -6.67
CA LYS A 77 -11.98 -7.35 -5.50
C LYS A 77 -12.53 -5.99 -5.92
N SER A 78 -13.39 -5.44 -5.07
CA SER A 78 -13.66 -4.00 -5.12
C SER A 78 -12.51 -3.26 -4.44
N PHE A 79 -12.12 -2.13 -5.01
CA PHE A 79 -11.10 -1.26 -4.47
C PHE A 79 -11.43 0.20 -4.75
N TYR A 80 -10.81 1.09 -3.99
CA TYR A 80 -10.98 2.53 -4.11
C TYR A 80 -9.66 3.14 -4.54
N VAL A 81 -9.73 4.15 -5.39
CA VAL A 81 -8.58 4.97 -5.77
C VAL A 81 -8.86 6.42 -5.42
N SER A 82 -7.88 7.07 -4.82
CA SER A 82 -7.87 8.49 -4.52
C SER A 82 -6.61 9.13 -5.11
N THR A 83 -6.77 10.23 -5.84
CA THR A 83 -5.62 11.02 -6.34
C THR A 83 -5.02 11.95 -5.29
N VAL A 84 -5.61 11.97 -4.10
CA VAL A 84 -5.20 12.73 -2.93
C VAL A 84 -5.18 11.83 -1.70
N TRP A 85 -4.51 12.24 -0.64
CA TRP A 85 -4.63 11.53 0.64
C TRP A 85 -6.10 11.56 1.12
N SER A 86 -6.63 10.41 1.53
CA SER A 86 -7.95 10.37 2.15
C SER A 86 -8.10 9.22 3.16
N PRO A 87 -8.51 9.54 4.40
CA PRO A 87 -8.86 8.52 5.40
C PRO A 87 -10.28 7.95 5.19
N TYR A 88 -11.04 8.52 4.24
CA TYR A 88 -12.41 8.12 3.91
C TYR A 88 -12.50 7.86 2.39
N PRO A 89 -11.86 6.80 1.89
CA PRO A 89 -11.80 6.50 0.45
C PRO A 89 -13.17 6.15 -0.15
N ASP A 90 -14.15 5.82 0.68
CA ASP A 90 -15.53 5.49 0.35
C ASP A 90 -16.45 6.70 0.20
N LYS A 91 -16.05 7.88 0.72
CA LYS A 91 -16.72 9.15 0.45
C LYS A 91 -16.36 9.65 -0.95
N LEU A 92 -16.94 9.00 -1.96
CA LEU A 92 -16.67 9.25 -3.38
C LEU A 92 -16.95 10.71 -3.74
N ASN A 93 -16.02 11.32 -4.49
CA ASN A 93 -16.14 12.71 -4.94
C ASN A 93 -15.19 12.97 -6.12
N GLU A 94 -15.46 14.00 -6.89
CA GLU A 94 -14.63 14.47 -7.99
C GLU A 94 -14.66 16.00 -8.06
N TRP A 95 -13.49 16.64 -8.20
CA TRP A 95 -13.37 18.09 -8.28
C TRP A 95 -12.16 18.51 -9.12
N LYS A 96 -12.08 19.80 -9.47
CA LYS A 96 -10.93 20.38 -10.17
C LYS A 96 -10.16 21.28 -9.21
N VAL A 97 -8.83 21.17 -9.25
CA VAL A 97 -7.91 22.04 -8.50
C VAL A 97 -7.09 22.85 -9.48
N LYS A 98 -7.00 24.16 -9.28
CA LYS A 98 -6.15 25.04 -10.09
C LYS A 98 -4.70 24.93 -9.62
N ASN A 99 -3.79 24.69 -10.55
CA ASN A 99 -2.35 24.63 -10.33
C ASN A 99 -1.74 26.05 -10.39
N ASP A 100 -0.51 26.20 -9.91
CA ASP A 100 0.22 27.48 -9.89
C ASP A 100 0.43 28.07 -11.31
N ASP A 101 0.49 27.22 -12.33
CA ASP A 101 0.61 27.59 -13.75
C ASP A 101 -0.74 27.93 -14.42
N GLY A 102 -1.83 27.97 -13.65
CA GLY A 102 -3.18 28.27 -14.13
C GLY A 102 -3.92 27.08 -14.77
N THR A 103 -3.26 25.93 -14.95
CA THR A 103 -3.91 24.71 -15.43
C THR A 103 -4.79 24.08 -14.34
N HIS A 104 -5.68 23.16 -14.70
CA HIS A 104 -6.55 22.47 -13.74
C HIS A 104 -6.24 20.97 -13.71
N THR A 105 -6.00 20.44 -12.51
CA THR A 105 -5.88 19.00 -12.27
C THR A 105 -7.21 18.44 -11.77
N LYS A 106 -7.68 17.34 -12.36
CA LYS A 106 -8.82 16.59 -11.85
C LYS A 106 -8.40 15.74 -10.66
N GLU A 107 -9.07 15.93 -9.54
CA GLU A 107 -8.90 15.12 -8.34
C GLU A 107 -10.17 14.31 -8.08
N TYR A 108 -10.00 13.08 -7.61
CA TYR A 108 -11.13 12.19 -7.39
C TYR A 108 -10.87 11.14 -6.32
N LYS A 109 -11.97 10.64 -5.77
CA LYS A 109 -12.11 9.39 -5.02
C LYS A 109 -13.12 8.53 -5.75
N LYS A 110 -12.68 7.39 -6.26
CA LYS A 110 -13.48 6.53 -7.12
C LYS A 110 -13.43 5.09 -6.64
N LYS A 111 -14.59 4.44 -6.63
CA LYS A 111 -14.71 3.00 -6.43
C LYS A 111 -14.59 2.28 -7.78
N TYR A 112 -13.88 1.17 -7.77
CA TYR A 112 -13.85 0.19 -8.85
C TYR A 112 -14.46 -1.10 -8.33
N ASP A 113 -15.44 -1.62 -9.07
CA ASP A 113 -16.16 -2.80 -8.67
C ASP A 113 -15.36 -4.08 -8.89
N LYS A 114 -15.87 -5.15 -8.28
CA LYS A 114 -15.34 -6.49 -8.43
C LYS A 114 -15.25 -6.86 -9.92
N ASN A 115 -14.16 -7.52 -10.31
CA ASN A 115 -13.87 -7.92 -11.70
C ASN A 115 -13.53 -6.78 -12.67
N TYR A 116 -13.28 -5.55 -12.19
CA TYR A 116 -12.69 -4.53 -13.06
C TYR A 116 -11.35 -5.00 -13.61
N THR A 117 -11.19 -5.09 -14.93
CA THR A 117 -10.00 -5.70 -15.57
C THR A 117 -8.92 -4.70 -15.97
N LYS A 118 -9.27 -3.42 -16.14
CA LYS A 118 -8.35 -2.36 -16.61
C LYS A 118 -7.61 -1.66 -15.46
N TYR A 119 -7.48 -2.31 -14.29
CA TYR A 119 -6.86 -1.68 -13.11
C TYR A 119 -5.42 -1.23 -13.36
N ASN A 120 -4.63 -1.95 -14.16
CA ASN A 120 -3.25 -1.54 -14.47
C ASN A 120 -3.20 -0.17 -15.18
N SER A 121 -4.17 0.16 -16.03
CA SER A 121 -4.24 1.49 -16.66
C SER A 121 -4.58 2.59 -15.66
N VAL A 122 -5.48 2.29 -14.71
CA VAL A 122 -5.83 3.21 -13.61
C VAL A 122 -4.61 3.46 -12.72
N LEU A 123 -3.93 2.39 -12.31
CA LEU A 123 -2.75 2.48 -11.45
C LEU A 123 -1.59 3.19 -12.15
N LYS A 124 -1.38 2.97 -13.45
CA LYS A 124 -0.34 3.66 -14.21
C LYS A 124 -0.58 5.18 -14.23
N LYS A 125 -1.80 5.62 -14.55
CA LYS A 125 -2.17 7.05 -14.53
C LYS A 125 -2.01 7.65 -13.14
N LEU A 126 -2.40 6.90 -12.11
CA LEU A 126 -2.26 7.30 -10.71
C LEU A 126 -0.79 7.47 -10.33
N TYR A 127 0.08 6.53 -10.70
CA TYR A 127 1.52 6.61 -10.47
C TYR A 127 2.15 7.80 -11.18
N GLU A 128 1.85 7.98 -12.47
CA GLU A 128 2.34 9.12 -13.28
C GLU A 128 1.96 10.46 -12.63
N GLN A 129 0.72 10.59 -12.17
CA GLN A 129 0.25 11.78 -11.44
C GLN A 129 0.97 11.98 -10.09
N SER A 130 1.25 10.90 -9.35
CA SER A 130 1.97 10.98 -8.08
C SER A 130 3.42 11.43 -8.27
N VAL A 131 4.10 10.87 -9.25
CA VAL A 131 5.50 11.19 -9.55
C VAL A 131 5.63 12.60 -10.11
N SER A 132 4.69 13.08 -10.93
CA SER A 132 4.74 14.46 -11.42
C SER A 132 4.58 15.50 -10.30
N LYS A 133 3.88 15.14 -9.22
CA LYS A 133 3.66 16.01 -8.04
C LYS A 133 4.84 16.01 -7.06
N SER A 134 5.72 15.00 -7.06
CA SER A 134 6.86 14.92 -6.13
C SER A 134 8.21 15.01 -6.82
N LYS A 135 8.98 16.07 -6.51
CA LYS A 135 10.30 16.34 -7.11
C LYS A 135 11.49 15.60 -6.46
N LYS A 136 11.34 15.03 -5.25
CA LYS A 136 12.47 14.40 -4.52
C LYS A 136 12.13 13.07 -3.86
N ASP A 137 11.02 12.98 -3.13
CA ASP A 137 10.69 11.79 -2.33
C ASP A 137 9.30 11.26 -2.68
N PHE A 138 9.21 9.97 -3.04
CA PHE A 138 7.91 9.33 -3.24
C PHE A 138 7.32 9.03 -1.87
N TYR A 139 6.62 10.01 -1.31
CA TYR A 139 5.83 9.80 -0.11
C TYR A 139 4.71 8.80 -0.43
N VAL A 140 4.63 7.73 0.34
CA VAL A 140 3.59 6.70 0.27
C VAL A 140 2.28 7.29 0.78
N PHE A 141 1.69 8.20 0.00
CA PHE A 141 0.34 8.63 0.29
C PHE A 141 -0.59 7.50 -0.11
N GLN A 142 -1.48 7.12 0.82
CA GLN A 142 -2.45 6.07 0.64
C GLN A 142 -3.39 6.42 -0.52
N GLN A 143 -3.21 5.78 -1.69
CA GLN A 143 -3.99 6.10 -2.89
C GLN A 143 -4.93 4.97 -3.31
N ILE A 144 -4.63 3.73 -2.92
CA ILE A 144 -5.48 2.57 -3.19
C ILE A 144 -5.94 1.99 -1.87
N ALA A 145 -7.24 1.73 -1.72
CA ALA A 145 -7.81 1.16 -0.51
C ALA A 145 -8.62 -0.10 -0.82
N VAL A 146 -8.41 -1.14 -0.03
CA VAL A 146 -9.15 -2.42 -0.11
C VAL A 146 -9.77 -2.72 1.24
N LYS A 147 -11.06 -3.09 1.27
CA LYS A 147 -11.80 -3.26 2.53
C LYS A 147 -11.35 -4.49 3.33
N ASN A 148 -11.37 -4.37 4.65
CA ASN A 148 -11.14 -5.38 5.70
C ASN A 148 -9.74 -5.99 5.72
N LYS A 149 -9.43 -6.87 4.78
CA LYS A 149 -8.17 -7.63 4.77
C LYS A 149 -7.79 -8.09 3.38
N VAL A 150 -6.49 -8.27 3.19
CA VAL A 150 -5.89 -8.72 1.95
C VAL A 150 -4.98 -9.90 2.24
N ASN A 151 -5.13 -10.97 1.47
CA ASN A 151 -4.25 -12.13 1.59
C ASN A 151 -2.89 -11.80 0.95
N ILE A 152 -1.80 -12.23 1.58
CA ILE A 152 -0.45 -11.92 1.11
C ILE A 152 0.06 -12.83 -0.02
N LYS A 153 -0.77 -13.70 -0.60
CA LYS A 153 -0.42 -14.58 -1.73
C LYS A 153 0.24 -13.86 -2.93
N GLU A 154 -0.09 -12.59 -3.12
CA GLU A 154 0.45 -11.77 -4.21
C GLU A 154 1.68 -10.95 -3.79
N LEU A 155 2.25 -11.18 -2.59
CA LEU A 155 3.48 -10.56 -2.12
C LEU A 155 4.67 -11.09 -2.91
N VAL A 156 5.42 -10.20 -3.56
CA VAL A 156 6.53 -10.57 -4.45
C VAL A 156 7.89 -10.09 -3.95
N ALA A 157 7.92 -9.01 -3.16
CA ALA A 157 9.16 -8.52 -2.59
C ALA A 157 8.96 -7.81 -1.26
N ILE A 158 10.01 -7.78 -0.44
CA ILE A 158 10.11 -6.99 0.79
C ILE A 158 11.43 -6.22 0.76
N GLU A 159 11.36 -4.91 0.95
CA GLU A 159 12.52 -4.03 1.09
C GLU A 159 12.63 -3.55 2.54
N PHE A 160 13.80 -3.78 3.14
CA PHE A 160 14.19 -3.27 4.45
C PHE A 160 15.01 -2.00 4.24
N ILE A 161 14.44 -0.85 4.59
CA ILE A 161 15.01 0.48 4.33
C ILE A 161 16.12 0.84 5.32
N LYS A 162 16.06 0.28 6.53
CA LYS A 162 17.11 0.41 7.54
C LYS A 162 17.68 -0.98 7.86
N LYS A 163 19.00 -1.03 8.04
CA LYS A 163 19.75 -2.16 8.60
C LYS A 163 19.50 -2.31 10.11
N ASP A 164 18.24 -2.28 10.53
CA ASP A 164 17.86 -2.82 11.84
C ASP A 164 18.18 -4.33 11.83
N ASP A 165 18.36 -4.97 12.99
CA ASP A 165 18.68 -6.40 13.15
C ASP A 165 17.53 -7.30 12.65
N ASN A 166 17.38 -7.34 11.33
CA ASN A 166 16.32 -8.00 10.58
C ASN A 166 16.67 -9.46 10.25
N ASP A 167 17.84 -9.95 10.68
CA ASP A 167 18.34 -11.28 10.32
C ASP A 167 17.35 -12.39 10.69
N LYS A 168 16.69 -12.26 11.85
CA LYS A 168 15.69 -13.24 12.30
C LYS A 168 14.46 -13.27 11.38
N ILE A 169 13.98 -12.10 10.93
CA ILE A 169 12.79 -12.04 10.06
C ILE A 169 13.16 -12.40 8.62
N ILE A 170 14.34 -12.02 8.14
CA ILE A 170 14.87 -12.41 6.83
C ILE A 170 15.01 -13.93 6.75
N LYS A 171 15.67 -14.57 7.72
CA LYS A 171 15.77 -16.04 7.80
C LYS A 171 14.40 -16.71 7.81
N TYR A 172 13.42 -16.13 8.51
CA TYR A 172 12.05 -16.62 8.50
C TYR A 172 11.41 -16.52 7.10
N ILE A 173 11.55 -15.38 6.42
CA ILE A 173 11.02 -15.18 5.06
C ILE A 173 11.67 -16.16 4.10
N THR A 174 13.00 -16.24 4.06
CA THR A 174 13.71 -17.17 3.17
C THR A 174 13.29 -18.62 3.37
N LYS A 175 12.97 -19.02 4.61
CA LYS A 175 12.54 -20.39 4.92
C LYS A 175 11.10 -20.69 4.49
N TYR A 176 10.15 -19.79 4.76
CA TYR A 176 8.72 -20.06 4.60
C TYR A 176 8.09 -19.40 3.37
N TYR A 177 8.80 -18.46 2.76
CA TYR A 177 8.40 -17.68 1.59
C TYR A 177 9.60 -17.51 0.63
N PRO A 178 10.16 -18.62 0.12
CA PRO A 178 11.40 -18.61 -0.66
C PRO A 178 11.31 -17.79 -1.96
N ASP A 179 10.11 -17.61 -2.50
CA ASP A 179 9.87 -16.87 -3.75
C ASP A 179 9.81 -15.35 -3.55
N ILE A 180 9.80 -14.86 -2.31
CA ILE A 180 9.78 -13.42 -2.02
C ILE A 180 11.20 -12.86 -2.20
N ILE A 181 11.33 -11.86 -3.07
CA ILE A 181 12.59 -11.12 -3.25
C ILE A 181 12.85 -10.25 -2.03
N ILE A 182 14.02 -10.36 -1.42
CA ILE A 182 14.43 -9.55 -0.28
C ILE A 182 15.48 -8.53 -0.70
N LYS A 183 15.26 -7.25 -0.40
CA LYS A 183 16.25 -6.19 -0.55
C LYS A 183 16.52 -5.53 0.79
N VAL A 184 17.80 -5.28 1.09
CA VAL A 184 18.22 -4.51 2.26
C VAL A 184 19.00 -3.30 1.75
N ARG A 185 18.62 -2.11 2.19
CA ARG A 185 19.29 -0.84 1.85
C ARG A 185 20.10 -0.32 3.03
#